data_AF-A0A3G7UFI6-F1
#
_entry.id   AF-A0A3G7UFI6-F1
#
_cell.length_a   1.000
_cell.length_b   1.000
_cell.length_c   1.000
_cell.angle_alpha   90.00
_cell.angle_beta   90.00
_cell.angle_gamma   90.00
#
_symmetry.space_group_name_H-M   'P 1'
#
loop_
_entity.id
_entity.type
_entity.pdbx_description
1 polymer ?
#
loop_
_entity_poly.entity_id
_entity_poly.type
_entity_poly.pdbx_seq_one_letter_code
_entity_poly.pdbx_strand_id
1 'polypeptide(L)'
;MATNTLGPFITRVETQGGVKVPDGGHTHEKDLVFVGRITSSIPETVEIRDLRNKKVLGEVSARPGTPFRVEVNGLEPLQYVVAAATKGNDEDVERQWGFTVI
;
A
#
# COMPACT_ATOMS: atom_id res chain seq x y z
N MET A 1 4.44 -13.76 23.64
CA MET A 1 5.46 -13.04 22.85
C MET A 1 4.87 -12.83 21.48
N ALA A 2 4.53 -11.59 21.11
CA ALA A 2 4.06 -11.32 19.75
C ALA A 2 5.29 -11.43 18.84
N THR A 3 5.31 -12.43 17.97
CA THR A 3 6.18 -12.40 16.79
C THR A 3 5.77 -11.18 15.99
N ASN A 4 6.62 -10.16 15.92
CA ASN A 4 6.46 -9.12 14.91
C ASN A 4 6.62 -9.84 13.57
N THR A 5 5.50 -10.25 12.96
CA THR A 5 5.53 -10.85 11.64
C THR A 5 5.93 -9.76 10.67
N LEU A 6 7.12 -9.92 10.11
CA LEU A 6 7.74 -9.01 9.17
C LEU A 6 7.00 -9.14 7.83
N GLY A 7 6.28 -8.09 7.42
CA GLY A 7 5.41 -8.05 6.25
C GLY A 7 5.76 -6.94 5.25
N PRO A 8 5.07 -6.85 4.10
CA PRO A 8 5.23 -5.73 3.19
C PRO A 8 4.80 -4.41 3.83
N PHE A 9 5.48 -3.31 3.48
CA PHE A 9 5.10 -1.98 3.95
C PHE A 9 5.27 -0.92 2.86
N ILE A 10 4.39 0.10 2.92
CA ILE A 10 4.42 1.26 2.01
C ILE A 10 5.52 2.24 2.48
N THR A 11 6.31 2.72 1.53
CA THR A 11 7.36 3.73 1.74
C THR A 11 7.02 5.07 1.13
N ARG A 12 6.21 5.08 0.07
CA ARG A 12 5.76 6.28 -0.62
C ARG A 12 4.46 6.01 -1.38
N VAL A 13 3.60 7.02 -1.42
CA VAL A 13 2.48 7.13 -2.35
C VAL A 13 2.76 8.30 -3.29
N GLU A 14 2.47 8.12 -4.56
CA GLU A 14 2.64 9.14 -5.59
C GLU A 14 1.53 9.06 -6.64
N THR A 15 1.32 10.16 -7.36
CA THR A 15 0.45 10.18 -8.53
C THR A 15 1.15 9.50 -9.71
N GLN A 16 0.42 9.17 -10.78
CA GLN A 16 1.04 8.66 -12.01
C GLN A 16 2.07 9.65 -12.61
N GLY A 17 1.89 10.95 -12.39
CA GLY A 17 2.85 12.00 -12.76
C GLY A 17 4.09 12.08 -11.86
N GLY A 18 4.22 11.19 -10.86
CA GLY A 18 5.36 11.14 -9.93
C GLY A 18 5.30 12.17 -8.79
N VAL A 19 4.17 12.85 -8.59
CA VAL A 19 4.00 13.81 -7.48
C VAL A 19 3.73 13.04 -6.20
N LYS A 20 4.53 13.27 -5.16
CA LYS A 20 4.38 12.58 -3.88
C LYS A 20 3.09 13.02 -3.16
N VAL A 21 2.30 12.05 -2.71
CA VAL A 21 1.19 12.26 -1.79
C VAL A 21 1.68 11.96 -0.37
N PRO A 22 1.79 12.97 0.53
CA PRO A 22 2.26 12.74 1.89
C PRO A 22 1.24 11.93 2.70
N ASP A 23 1.71 11.25 3.75
CA ASP A 23 0.83 10.62 4.73
C ASP A 23 0.02 11.70 5.47
N GLY A 24 -1.29 11.51 5.58
CA GLY A 24 -2.28 12.52 5.97
C GLY A 24 -2.57 13.59 4.90
N GLY A 25 -2.05 13.42 3.68
CA GLY A 25 -2.14 14.39 2.58
C GLY A 25 -3.46 14.37 1.79
N HIS A 26 -3.50 15.21 0.75
CA HIS A 26 -4.64 15.34 -0.17
C HIS A 26 -4.15 15.26 -1.62
N THR A 27 -5.01 14.75 -2.52
CA THR A 27 -4.73 14.69 -3.96
C THR A 27 -6.02 14.79 -4.77
N HIS A 28 -5.96 15.41 -5.95
CA HIS A 28 -7.04 15.37 -6.95
C HIS A 28 -6.94 14.16 -7.90
N GLU A 29 -5.78 13.48 -7.89
CA GLU A 29 -5.54 12.32 -8.75
C GLU A 29 -6.20 11.07 -8.16
N LYS A 30 -6.96 10.38 -9.01
CA LYS A 30 -7.65 9.12 -8.68
C LYS A 30 -6.80 7.88 -8.97
N ASP A 31 -5.72 8.08 -9.71
CA ASP A 31 -4.81 7.04 -10.13
C ASP A 31 -3.47 7.25 -9.41
N LEU A 32 -3.16 6.34 -8.49
CA LEU A 32 -2.02 6.44 -7.59
C LEU A 32 -1.11 5.21 -7.71
N VAL A 33 0.16 5.44 -7.42
CA VAL A 33 1.21 4.43 -7.37
C VAL A 33 1.68 4.29 -5.93
N PHE A 34 1.60 3.07 -5.42
CA PHE A 34 2.07 2.69 -4.09
C PHE A 34 3.42 2.01 -4.21
N VAL A 35 4.44 2.58 -3.57
CA VAL A 35 5.81 2.07 -3.59
C VAL A 35 6.18 1.58 -2.20
N GLY A 36 6.69 0.36 -2.10
CA GLY A 36 7.04 -0.23 -0.82
C GLY A 36 8.13 -1.29 -0.91
N ARG A 37 8.34 -2.00 0.20
CA ARG A 37 9.32 -3.08 0.33
C ARG A 37 8.72 -4.23 1.11
N ILE A 38 9.23 -5.44 0.87
CA ILE A 38 8.96 -6.60 1.72
C ILE A 38 10.16 -6.83 2.66
N THR A 39 9.87 -7.16 3.92
CA THR A 39 10.86 -7.53 4.94
C THR A 39 11.08 -9.04 5.01
N SER A 40 10.17 -9.83 4.43
CA SER A 40 10.30 -11.28 4.26
C SER A 40 11.54 -11.67 3.42
N SER A 41 12.01 -12.90 3.65
CA SER A 41 13.15 -13.49 2.93
C SER A 41 12.75 -14.27 1.67
N ILE A 42 11.45 -14.42 1.42
CA ILE A 42 10.90 -15.12 0.25
C ILE A 42 10.06 -14.16 -0.61
N PRO A 43 9.89 -14.44 -1.92
CA PRO A 43 8.93 -13.71 -2.76
C PRO A 43 7.49 -13.90 -2.30
N GLU A 44 6.70 -12.83 -2.35
CA GLU A 44 5.32 -12.78 -1.85
C GLU A 44 4.43 -11.96 -2.79
N THR A 45 3.13 -12.24 -2.79
CA THR A 45 2.16 -11.35 -3.43
C THR A 45 1.71 -10.31 -2.42
N VAL A 46 1.94 -9.04 -2.74
CA VAL A 46 1.59 -7.89 -1.92
C VAL A 46 0.27 -7.31 -2.40
N GLU A 47 -0.64 -7.05 -1.47
CA GLU A 47 -1.91 -6.35 -1.70
C GLU A 47 -1.87 -4.97 -1.04
N ILE A 48 -2.33 -3.95 -1.75
CA ILE A 48 -2.67 -2.66 -1.15
C ILE A 48 -4.13 -2.73 -0.73
N ARG A 49 -4.39 -2.54 0.55
CA ARG A 49 -5.72 -2.70 1.13
C ARG A 49 -6.19 -1.41 1.76
N ASP A 50 -7.44 -1.05 1.49
CA ASP A 50 -8.16 -0.06 2.28
C ASP A 50 -8.64 -0.71 3.59
N LEU A 51 -8.10 -0.22 4.70
CA LEU A 51 -8.35 -0.78 6.03
C LEU A 51 -9.76 -0.44 6.55
N ARG A 52 -10.44 0.56 5.97
CA ARG A 52 -11.78 0.96 6.43
C ARG A 52 -12.85 -0.02 5.99
N ASN A 53 -12.79 -0.47 4.75
CA ASN A 53 -13.77 -1.37 4.14
C ASN A 53 -13.20 -2.77 3.86
N LYS A 54 -11.93 -3.03 4.22
CA LYS A 54 -11.20 -4.27 3.95
C LYS A 54 -11.14 -4.63 2.46
N LYS A 55 -11.14 -3.63 1.58
CA LYS A 55 -11.08 -3.81 0.12
C LYS A 55 -9.65 -3.88 -0.35
N VAL A 56 -9.34 -4.86 -1.20
CA VAL A 56 -8.10 -4.88 -1.98
C VAL A 56 -8.23 -3.86 -3.11
N LEU A 57 -7.31 -2.90 -3.15
CA LEU A 57 -7.25 -1.85 -4.17
C LEU A 57 -6.35 -2.24 -5.35
N GLY A 58 -5.31 -3.03 -5.10
CA GLY A 58 -4.41 -3.54 -6.12
C GLY A 58 -3.43 -4.57 -5.53
N GLU A 59 -2.77 -5.33 -6.40
CA GLU A 59 -1.81 -6.36 -6.00
C GLU A 59 -0.61 -6.46 -6.94
N VAL A 60 0.52 -6.96 -6.44
CA VAL A 60 1.73 -7.23 -7.25
C VAL A 60 2.55 -8.35 -6.63
N SER A 61 3.24 -9.14 -7.45
CA SER A 61 4.29 -10.04 -6.97
C SER A 61 5.56 -9.26 -6.66
N ALA A 62 6.04 -9.34 -5.42
CA ALA A 62 7.23 -8.67 -4.94
C ALA A 62 8.33 -9.67 -4.59
N ARG A 63 9.59 -9.22 -4.67
CA ARG A 63 10.76 -10.00 -4.28
C ARG A 63 11.55 -9.27 -3.19
N PRO A 64 12.20 -9.99 -2.28
CA PRO A 64 13.06 -9.37 -1.27
C PRO A 64 14.14 -8.51 -1.92
N GLY A 65 14.47 -7.38 -1.29
CA GLY A 65 15.53 -6.47 -1.75
C GLY A 65 15.17 -5.56 -2.93
N THR A 66 14.01 -5.75 -3.58
CA THR A 66 13.54 -4.87 -4.66
C THR A 66 12.28 -4.11 -4.21
N PRO A 67 12.18 -2.78 -4.45
CA PRO A 67 10.93 -2.07 -4.19
C PRO A 67 9.80 -2.60 -5.06
N PHE A 68 8.65 -2.85 -4.47
CA PHE A 68 7.44 -3.15 -5.24
C PHE A 68 6.75 -1.85 -5.67
N ARG A 69 5.94 -1.96 -6.73
CA ARG A 69 5.06 -0.90 -7.23
C ARG A 69 3.68 -1.47 -7.51
N VAL A 70 2.65 -0.85 -6.96
CA VAL A 70 1.25 -1.19 -7.21
C VAL A 70 0.54 0.03 -7.76
N GLU A 71 0.01 -0.08 -8.96
CA GLU A 71 -0.84 0.95 -9.58
C GLU A 71 -2.29 0.68 -9.17
N VAL A 72 -2.94 1.69 -8.61
CA VAL A 72 -4.34 1.66 -8.20
C VAL A 72 -5.05 2.77 -8.93
N ASN A 73 -6.07 2.40 -9.70
CA ASN A 73 -6.80 3.33 -10.56
C ASN A 73 -8.24 3.50 -10.10
N GLY A 74 -8.83 4.64 -10.40
CA GLY A 74 -10.25 4.90 -10.17
C GLY A 74 -10.64 5.00 -8.69
N LEU A 75 -9.78 5.59 -7.85
CA LEU A 75 -10.15 5.90 -6.47
C LEU A 75 -11.30 6.92 -6.41
N GLU A 76 -12.19 6.71 -5.45
CA GLU A 76 -13.34 7.58 -5.21
C GLU A 76 -12.91 8.81 -4.38
N PRO A 77 -13.60 9.96 -4.48
CA PRO A 77 -13.31 11.14 -3.67
C PRO A 77 -13.68 10.94 -2.18
N LEU A 78 -12.80 10.27 -1.44
CA LEU A 78 -12.97 9.99 -0.01
C LEU A 78 -11.63 9.87 0.71
N GLN A 79 -11.70 9.71 2.03
CA GLN A 79 -10.53 9.50 2.88
C GLN A 79 -10.17 8.01 2.97
N TYR A 80 -8.93 7.69 2.59
CA TYR A 80 -8.34 6.37 2.61
C TYR A 80 -7.39 6.21 3.80
N VAL A 81 -7.37 5.00 4.36
CA VAL A 81 -6.29 4.52 5.24
C VAL A 81 -5.87 3.17 4.69
N VAL A 82 -4.69 3.10 4.10
CA VAL A 82 -4.24 1.88 3.41
C VAL A 82 -3.03 1.25 4.08
N ALA A 83 -2.84 -0.04 3.86
CA ALA A 83 -1.59 -0.73 4.16
C ALA A 83 -1.23 -1.69 3.04
N ALA A 84 0.05 -2.05 2.98
CA ALA A 84 0.47 -3.23 2.26
C ALA A 84 0.33 -4.46 3.17
N ALA A 85 -0.12 -5.58 2.62
CA ALA A 85 -0.23 -6.85 3.32
C ALA A 85 0.12 -8.00 2.36
N THR A 86 0.52 -9.15 2.90
CA THR A 86 0.69 -10.37 2.11
C THR A 86 -0.68 -10.90 1.71
N LYS A 87 -0.83 -11.35 0.46
CA LYS A 87 -2.09 -11.89 -0.05
C LYS A 87 -2.65 -13.00 0.84
N GLY A 88 -3.88 -12.80 1.29
CA GLY A 88 -4.57 -13.74 2.19
C GLY A 88 -4.07 -13.71 3.65
N ASN A 89 -3.17 -12.80 4.03
CA ASN A 89 -2.75 -12.60 5.41
C ASN A 89 -3.06 -11.18 5.89
N ASP A 90 -4.03 -11.06 6.78
CA ASP A 90 -4.51 -9.79 7.33
C ASP A 90 -3.67 -9.31 8.53
N GLU A 91 -2.80 -10.17 9.07
CA GLU A 91 -2.02 -9.88 10.29
C GLU A 91 -0.69 -9.15 9.99
N ASP A 92 -0.23 -9.15 8.74
CA ASP A 92 1.07 -8.59 8.30
C ASP A 92 1.01 -7.09 7.97
N VAL A 93 0.27 -6.30 8.77
CA VAL A 93 0.18 -4.85 8.57
C VAL A 93 1.24 -4.14 9.41
N GLU A 94 2.39 -3.84 8.81
CA GLU A 94 3.46 -3.13 9.51
C GLU A 94 3.23 -1.62 9.60
N ARG A 95 2.70 -1.00 8.53
CA ARG A 95 2.54 0.46 8.42
C ARG A 95 1.32 0.84 7.62
N GLN A 96 0.65 1.89 8.09
CA GLN A 96 -0.51 2.48 7.44
C GLN A 96 -0.11 3.78 6.72
N TRP A 97 -0.84 4.12 5.67
CA TRP A 97 -0.72 5.38 4.93
C TRP A 97 -2.10 5.99 4.75
N GLY A 98 -2.33 7.16 5.33
CA GLY A 98 -3.55 7.93 5.19
C GLY A 98 -3.45 8.98 4.07
N PHE A 99 -4.53 9.19 3.33
CA PHE A 99 -4.67 10.31 2.41
C PHE A 99 -6.14 10.54 2.05
N THR A 100 -6.46 11.69 1.48
CA THR A 100 -7.80 12.02 0.99
C THR A 100 -7.76 12.33 -0.50
N VAL A 101 -8.66 11.72 -1.26
CA VAL A 101 -8.93 12.11 -2.66
C VAL A 101 -10.04 13.17 -2.64
N ILE A 102 -9.79 14.33 -3.26
CA ILE A 102 -10.69 15.51 -3.23
C ILE A 102 -11.16 15.94 -4.62
#